data_AF-A0A4Q5T426-F1
#
_entry.id   AF-A0A4Q5T426-F1
#
_cell.length_a   1.000
_cell.length_b   1.000
_cell.length_c   1.000
_cell.angle_alpha   90.00
_cell.angle_beta   90.00
_cell.angle_gamma   90.00
#
_symmetry.space_group_name_H-M   'P 1'
#
loop_
_entity.id
_entity.type
_entity.pdbx_description
1 polymer ?
#
loop_
_entity_poly.entity_id
_entity_poly.type
_entity_poly.pdbx_seq_one_letter_code
_entity_poly.pdbx_strand_id
1 'polypeptide(L)'
;MTSIEAPELLREAGLRVTRPRVAVLDALERTPHADTATVIDAARTLVPDVSHQAVYDTLAALTEVGIVRRIQPHGHTARYERRVGDNHHHVVCRGCGDIADVD
;
A
#
# COMPACT_ATOMS: atom_id res chain seq x y z
N MET A 1 -19.62 2.21 4.33
CA MET A 1 -18.44 1.95 5.19
C MET A 1 -17.76 3.29 5.39
N THR A 2 -17.75 3.82 6.61
CA THR A 2 -16.96 5.01 6.93
C THR A 2 -15.50 4.62 6.74
N SER A 3 -14.80 5.21 5.77
CA SER A 3 -13.36 4.97 5.62
C SER A 3 -12.71 5.39 6.93
N ILE A 4 -12.10 4.43 7.64
CA ILE A 4 -11.37 4.71 8.87
C ILE A 4 -10.13 5.52 8.48
N GLU A 5 -9.93 6.65 9.16
CA GLU A 5 -8.81 7.55 8.92
C GLU A 5 -7.48 6.83 9.23
N ALA A 6 -6.43 7.08 8.44
CA ALA A 6 -5.15 6.36 8.55
C ALA A 6 -4.57 6.30 9.99
N PRO A 7 -4.63 7.37 10.82
CA PRO A 7 -4.17 7.30 12.21
C PRO A 7 -4.96 6.32 13.10
N GLU A 8 -6.25 6.14 12.86
CA GLU A 8 -7.10 5.22 13.64
C GLU A 8 -6.78 3.77 13.29
N LEU A 9 -6.71 3.45 11.99
CA LEU A 9 -6.28 2.12 11.51
C LEU A 9 -4.94 1.68 12.11
N LEU A 10 -3.97 2.60 12.16
CA LEU A 10 -2.66 2.31 12.74
C LEU A 10 -2.76 1.97 14.23
N ARG A 11 -3.58 2.71 15.00
CA ARG A 11 -3.75 2.46 16.44
C ARG A 11 -4.46 1.13 16.69
N GLU A 12 -5.51 0.83 15.94
CA GLU A 12 -6.26 -0.42 16.05
C GLU A 12 -5.38 -1.64 15.77
N ALA A 13 -4.45 -1.52 14.81
CA ALA A 13 -3.46 -2.56 14.52
C ALA A 13 -2.23 -2.56 15.46
N GLY A 14 -2.23 -1.76 16.54
CA GLY A 14 -1.14 -1.69 17.51
C GLY A 14 0.13 -1.01 16.98
N LEU A 15 0.07 -0.34 15.82
CA LEU A 15 1.20 0.37 15.24
C LEU A 15 1.27 1.81 15.75
N ARG A 16 2.48 2.27 16.06
CA ARG A 16 2.74 3.70 16.30
C ARG A 16 2.33 4.53 15.08
N VAL A 17 1.57 5.60 15.31
CA VAL A 17 1.24 6.60 14.29
C VAL A 17 2.48 7.45 13.99
N THR A 18 3.06 7.28 12.80
CA THR A 18 4.22 8.04 12.32
C THR A 18 3.90 8.71 10.98
N ARG A 19 4.57 9.82 10.66
CA ARG A 19 4.37 10.52 9.38
C ARG A 19 4.59 9.61 8.17
N PRO A 20 5.65 8.75 8.09
CA PRO A 20 5.81 7.82 6.98
C PRO A 20 4.65 6.81 6.85
N ARG A 21 4.15 6.26 7.97
CA ARG A 21 3.03 5.31 7.95
C ARG A 21 1.75 5.92 7.42
N VAL A 22 1.41 7.13 7.89
CA VAL A 22 0.25 7.88 7.39
C VAL A 22 0.43 8.19 5.90
N ALA A 23 1.60 8.71 5.49
CA ALA A 23 1.84 9.06 4.10
C ALA A 23 1.77 7.86 3.13
N VAL A 24 2.22 6.68 3.55
CA VAL A 24 2.10 5.45 2.74
C VAL A 24 0.64 4.99 2.65
N LEU A 25 -0.13 5.03 3.74
CA LEU A 25 -1.56 4.70 3.70
C LEU A 25 -2.35 5.65 2.80
N ASP A 26 -2.03 6.95 2.86
CA ASP A 26 -2.64 7.96 2.00
C ASP A 26 -2.26 7.77 0.53
N ALA A 27 -1.01 7.37 0.26
CA ALA A 27 -0.55 7.06 -1.09
C ALA A 27 -1.31 5.88 -1.71
N LEU A 28 -1.48 4.80 -0.94
CA LEU A 28 -2.16 3.59 -1.41
C LEU A 28 -3.69 3.77 -1.54
N GLU A 29 -4.28 4.71 -0.81
CA GLU A 29 -5.69 5.09 -1.00
C GLU A 29 -5.93 5.75 -2.37
N ARG A 30 -4.99 6.60 -2.81
CA ARG A 30 -5.11 7.33 -4.08
C ARG A 30 -4.64 6.52 -5.29
N THR A 31 -3.76 5.56 -5.06
CA THR A 31 -3.15 4.75 -6.12
C THR A 31 -3.25 3.27 -5.78
N PRO A 32 -4.38 2.62 -6.14
CA PRO A 32 -4.52 1.17 -6.05
C PRO A 32 -3.43 0.46 -6.86
N HIS A 33 -3.00 -0.72 -6.40
CA HIS A 33 -1.99 -1.55 -7.06
C HIS A 33 -0.64 -0.86 -7.31
N ALA A 34 -0.24 0.10 -6.48
CA ALA A 34 1.02 0.82 -6.65
C ALA A 34 2.24 -0.08 -6.42
N ASP A 35 3.30 0.07 -7.24
CA ASP A 35 4.63 -0.40 -6.83
C ASP A 35 5.24 0.50 -5.76
N THR A 36 6.30 -0.03 -5.13
CA THR A 36 7.11 0.71 -4.19
C THR A 36 7.62 2.05 -4.73
N ALA A 37 8.00 2.14 -6.01
CA ALA A 37 8.50 3.40 -6.58
C ALA A 37 7.40 4.48 -6.58
N THR A 38 6.22 4.12 -7.06
CA THR A 38 5.03 4.97 -7.04
C THR A 38 4.65 5.37 -5.61
N VAL A 39 4.71 4.43 -4.66
CA VAL A 39 4.44 4.72 -3.24
C VAL A 39 5.46 5.70 -2.66
N ILE A 40 6.75 5.53 -2.97
CA ILE A 40 7.82 6.43 -2.51
C ILE A 40 7.56 7.85 -3.01
N ASP A 41 7.30 8.01 -4.30
CA ASP A 41 7.09 9.32 -4.91
C ASP A 41 5.83 9.99 -4.36
N ALA A 42 4.74 9.23 -4.21
CA ALA A 42 3.52 9.72 -3.59
C ALA A 42 3.72 10.09 -2.11
N ALA A 43 4.46 9.29 -1.33
CA ALA A 43 4.75 9.57 0.07
C ALA A 43 5.61 10.84 0.24
N ARG A 44 6.54 11.10 -0.70
CA ARG A 44 7.36 12.32 -0.72
C ARG A 44 6.56 13.60 -0.91
N THR A 45 5.39 13.53 -1.54
CA THR A 45 4.49 14.69 -1.63
C THR A 45 3.99 15.16 -0.26
N LEU A 46 3.93 14.26 0.73
CA LEU A 46 3.47 14.54 2.11
C LEU A 46 4.63 14.63 3.12
N VAL A 47 5.72 13.89 2.85
CA VAL A 47 6.93 13.83 3.68
C VAL A 47 8.16 13.89 2.76
N PRO A 48 8.59 15.10 2.35
CA PRO A 48 9.63 15.29 1.32
C PRO A 48 10.93 14.50 1.55
N ASP A 49 11.37 14.41 2.81
CA ASP A 49 12.62 13.76 3.19
C ASP A 49 12.46 12.28 3.58
N VAL A 50 11.33 11.64 3.26
CA VAL A 50 11.14 10.22 3.56
C VAL A 50 12.16 9.38 2.79
N SER A 51 12.89 8.54 3.51
CA SER A 51 13.86 7.63 2.92
C SER A 51 13.16 6.44 2.27
N HIS A 52 13.82 5.81 1.30
CA HIS A 52 13.32 4.57 0.72
C HIS A 52 13.14 3.50 1.81
N GLN A 53 14.13 3.36 2.70
CA GLN A 53 14.09 2.39 3.80
C GLN A 53 12.83 2.58 4.67
N ALA A 54 12.49 3.82 5.03
CA ALA A 54 11.30 4.09 5.83
C ALA A 54 10.00 3.68 5.12
N VAL A 55 9.92 3.82 3.80
CA VAL A 55 8.78 3.35 3.00
C VAL A 55 8.74 1.82 2.94
N TYR A 56 9.89 1.15 2.72
CA TYR A 56 9.98 -0.32 2.74
C TYR A 56 9.59 -0.90 4.10
N ASP A 57 10.13 -0.36 5.20
CA ASP A 57 9.81 -0.79 6.56
C ASP A 57 8.32 -0.57 6.88
N THR A 58 7.76 0.52 6.36
CA THR A 58 6.33 0.82 6.50
C THR A 58 5.47 -0.18 5.75
N LEU A 59 5.76 -0.45 4.47
CA LEU A 59 5.03 -1.43 3.67
C LEU A 59 5.10 -2.83 4.29
N ALA A 60 6.27 -3.23 4.79
CA ALA A 60 6.45 -4.49 5.50
C ALA A 60 5.58 -4.56 6.76
N ALA A 61 5.66 -3.56 7.64
CA ALA A 61 4.88 -3.53 8.89
C ALA A 61 3.37 -3.49 8.64
N LEU A 62 2.90 -2.72 7.66
CA LEU A 62 1.48 -2.64 7.31
C LEU A 62 0.96 -3.94 6.69
N THR A 63 1.81 -4.65 5.94
CA THR A 63 1.47 -5.97 5.38
C THR A 63 1.40 -7.03 6.47
N GLU A 64 2.34 -7.00 7.42
CA GLU A 64 2.39 -7.94 8.56
C GLU A 64 1.12 -7.88 9.42
N VAL A 65 0.59 -6.67 9.66
CA VAL A 65 -0.66 -6.47 10.43
C VAL A 65 -1.92 -6.52 9.58
N GLY A 66 -1.80 -6.79 8.27
CA GLY A 66 -2.95 -6.98 7.37
C GLY A 66 -3.71 -5.70 6.97
N ILE A 67 -3.17 -4.50 7.20
CA ILE A 67 -3.77 -3.25 6.70
C ILE A 67 -3.53 -3.08 5.19
N VAL A 68 -2.42 -3.61 4.69
CA VAL A 68 -2.02 -3.53 3.28
C VAL A 68 -1.87 -4.94 2.71
N ARG A 69 -2.38 -5.18 1.51
CA ARG A 69 -2.13 -6.41 0.75
C ARG A 69 -0.90 -6.21 -0.12
N ARG A 70 -0.02 -7.22 -0.15
CA ARG A 70 1.09 -7.32 -1.10
C ARG A 70 0.75 -8.37 -2.15
N ILE A 71 0.76 -7.97 -3.42
CA ILE A 71 0.51 -8.85 -4.57
C ILE A 71 1.80 -8.93 -5.36
N GLN A 72 2.29 -10.13 -5.66
CA GLN A 72 3.47 -10.29 -6.49
C GLN A 72 3.25 -11.41 -7.51
N PRO A 73 2.73 -11.08 -8.70
CA PRO A 73 2.64 -12.03 -9.79
C PRO A 73 4.04 -12.48 -10.24
N HIS A 74 4.17 -13.73 -10.68
CA HIS A 74 5.44 -14.27 -11.14
C HIS A 74 5.99 -13.44 -12.30
N GLY A 75 7.25 -13.00 -12.20
CA GLY A 75 7.90 -12.17 -13.22
C GLY A 75 7.56 -10.67 -13.15
N HIS A 76 6.76 -10.24 -12.18
CA HIS A 76 6.37 -8.84 -12.01
C HIS A 76 6.84 -8.26 -10.66
N THR A 77 6.99 -6.93 -10.61
CA THR A 77 7.26 -6.20 -9.39
C THR A 77 6.08 -6.33 -8.42
N ALA A 78 6.37 -6.37 -7.11
CA ALA A 78 5.34 -6.36 -6.10
C ALA A 78 4.48 -5.08 -6.19
N ARG A 79 3.17 -5.25 -6.07
CA ARG A 79 2.16 -4.20 -5.95
C ARG A 79 1.57 -4.23 -4.54
N TYR A 80 1.10 -3.07 -4.10
CA TYR A 80 0.50 -2.86 -2.79
C TYR A 80 -0.86 -2.19 -2.94
N GLU A 81 -1.80 -2.57 -2.08
CA GLU A 81 -3.14 -1.98 -2.03
C GLU A 81 -3.69 -1.99 -0.60
N ARG A 82 -4.70 -1.13 -0.35
CA ARG A 82 -5.42 -1.10 0.93
C ARG A 82 -6.71 -1.94 0.93
N ARG A 83 -7.11 -2.45 -0.23
CA ARG A 83 -8.28 -3.30 -0.38
C ARG A 83 -7.98 -4.69 0.22
N VAL A 84 -8.27 -4.83 1.52
CA VAL A 84 -7.99 -6.04 2.31
C VAL A 84 -9.29 -6.68 2.79
N GLY A 85 -9.30 -8.01 2.87
CA GLY A 85 -10.40 -8.75 3.53
C GLY A 85 -11.67 -8.93 2.70
N ASP A 86 -11.62 -8.64 1.40
CA ASP A 86 -12.67 -8.92 0.44
C ASP A 86 -12.26 -10.00 -0.57
N ASN A 87 -13.25 -10.54 -1.28
CA ASN A 87 -13.09 -11.65 -2.21
C ASN A 87 -13.01 -11.17 -3.67
N HIS A 88 -12.12 -10.22 -3.95
CA HIS A 88 -11.79 -9.84 -5.32
C HIS A 88 -10.56 -10.61 -5.83
N HIS A 89 -10.50 -10.78 -7.14
CA HIS A 89 -9.43 -11.44 -7.86
C HIS A 89 -8.61 -10.44 -8.66
N HIS A 90 -7.30 -10.68 -8.75
CA HIS A 90 -6.39 -9.89 -9.57
C HIS A 90 -6.15 -10.57 -10.92
N VAL A 91 -6.37 -9.84 -12.01
CA VAL A 91 -5.95 -10.24 -13.36
C VAL A 91 -4.72 -9.46 -13.79
N VAL A 92 -3.81 -10.14 -14.49
CA VAL A 92 -2.53 -9.55 -14.94
C VAL A 92 -2.44 -9.62 -16.46
N CYS A 93 -2.22 -8.48 -17.11
CA CYS A 93 -1.99 -8.42 -18.54
C CYS A 93 -0.64 -9.05 -18.90
N ARG A 94 -0.62 -10.07 -19.74
CA ARG A 94 0.61 -10.74 -20.18
C ARG A 94 1.47 -9.89 -21.13
N GLY A 95 0.89 -8.87 -21.76
CA GLY A 95 1.59 -8.00 -22.70
C GLY A 95 2.31 -6.82 -22.03
N CYS A 96 1.67 -6.17 -21.05
CA CYS A 96 2.20 -4.97 -20.39
C CYS A 96 2.43 -5.13 -18.87
N GLY A 97 1.93 -6.20 -18.24
CA GLY A 97 2.06 -6.43 -16.81
C GLY A 97 1.12 -5.61 -15.92
N ASP A 98 0.14 -4.93 -16.51
CA ASP A 98 -0.85 -4.16 -15.76
C ASP A 98 -1.77 -5.07 -14.94
N ILE A 99 -2.22 -4.59 -13.78
CA ILE A 99 -3.04 -5.35 -12.83
C ILE A 99 -4.40 -4.67 -12.66
N ALA A 100 -5.47 -5.44 -12.79
CA ALA A 100 -6.84 -5.00 -12.58
C ALA A 100 -7.59 -5.93 -11.62
N ASP A 101 -8.60 -5.38 -10.96
CA ASP A 101 -9.53 -6.10 -10.09
C ASP A 101 -10.68 -6.72 -10.90
N VAL A 102 -11.12 -7.91 -10.47
CA VAL A 102 -12.34 -8.58 -10.92
C VAL A 102 -13.05 -9.12 -9.69
N ASP A 103 -14.34 -8.81 -9.53
CA ASP A 103 -15.19 -9.32 -8.45
C ASP A 103 -15.92 -10.62 -8.84
#